data_AF-A0A2N2Y476-F1
#
_entry.id   AF-A0A2N2Y476-F1
#
_cell.length_a   1.000
_cell.length_b   1.000
_cell.length_c   1.000
_cell.angle_alpha   90.00
_cell.angle_beta   90.00
_cell.angle_gamma   90.00
#
_symmetry.space_group_name_H-M   'P 1'
#
loop_
_entity.id
_entity.type
_entity.pdbx_description
1 polymer ?
#
loop_
_entity_poly.entity_id
_entity_poly.type
_entity_poly.pdbx_seq_one_letter_code
_entity_poly.pdbx_strand_id
1 'polypeptide(L)'
;MIKNNLFILSALLVLSSCANQPKDKSVSDNQQIIGPKTLDVTDGRLTPEILWALGRVSEPRLSPDKNTVLYGVTWYDVVQNKGNRELYTIGIDGAGFKQLTATAKGEYDAQWRPDGKRIGFMTAESGSMQIWEMNPDGSDRKQVSRVDGGITGFRYSPDQTKLFFTAEVAAQKPLRNLFGGLDKTSGRLMDEMMYRHWDTWVDSYSHIFIGDYQNEELSNVKDIMEGEQWDAPVKPNGGTEQIAWSPDNKTLVYACRKLTGKAYTLSTNSDLFAYDLASGRTSNLTEGMPGYDLNPVFSPDGRYLAWESMERDGYEADQIRLFLLDIAQGTKTYLTEGWDNDVHNLTWDNESNGLWFTAPVEACEQVCFISVNDKKVRVLTNGVNDYVTIALSGNGLIAGRMSMSEPVELYRVNTENGEAAAITATNKELLSKLNFGKPVKRWVKTSDNKQMLTWVILPPDFDSTKKYPTLLYCQGGPQSTVSQFWSYRWNFQMMVANGYVVVAPNRHGVPGFGKAWNEQISGDYGGQNMKDYLAAIDDVSKESWSDESRLG
;
A
#
# COMPACT_ATOMS: atom_id res chain seq x y z
N MET A 1 -27.08 -87.12 7.69
CA MET A 1 -28.46 -86.67 7.53
C MET A 1 -28.56 -85.74 6.32
N ILE A 2 -29.52 -86.07 5.47
CA ILE A 2 -29.98 -85.53 4.19
C ILE A 2 -29.84 -84.00 3.92
N LYS A 3 -29.29 -83.68 2.73
CA LYS A 3 -29.56 -82.63 1.71
C LYS A 3 -30.06 -81.22 2.12
N ASN A 4 -29.43 -80.17 1.54
CA ASN A 4 -29.97 -79.49 0.35
C ASN A 4 -28.96 -78.58 -0.37
N ASN A 5 -29.06 -78.57 -1.70
CA ASN A 5 -28.30 -77.78 -2.70
C ASN A 5 -28.82 -76.35 -2.82
N LEU A 6 -27.97 -75.38 -3.21
CA LEU A 6 -28.17 -74.56 -4.41
C LEU A 6 -26.88 -73.80 -4.83
N PHE A 7 -26.87 -73.38 -6.09
CA PHE A 7 -25.74 -73.19 -7.01
C PHE A 7 -25.47 -71.69 -7.32
N ILE A 8 -24.25 -71.40 -7.83
CA ILE A 8 -23.88 -70.33 -8.81
C ILE A 8 -23.78 -68.88 -8.23
N LEU A 9 -22.79 -68.00 -8.50
CA LEU A 9 -21.97 -67.72 -9.69
C LEU A 9 -20.61 -67.09 -9.32
N SER A 10 -19.60 -67.37 -10.13
CA SER A 10 -18.19 -66.96 -10.10
C SER A 10 -17.91 -65.59 -10.77
N ALA A 11 -16.85 -64.87 -10.34
CA ALA A 11 -15.80 -64.31 -11.22
C ALA A 11 -14.69 -63.57 -10.42
N LEU A 12 -13.46 -64.08 -10.52
CA LEU A 12 -12.21 -63.37 -10.23
C LEU A 12 -11.88 -62.39 -11.37
N LEU A 13 -11.24 -61.26 -11.06
CA LEU A 13 -10.51 -60.45 -12.04
C LEU A 13 -9.10 -60.12 -11.55
N VAL A 14 -8.15 -60.49 -12.40
CA VAL A 14 -6.70 -60.39 -12.29
C VAL A 14 -6.25 -58.96 -12.59
N LEU A 15 -5.36 -58.40 -11.78
CA LEU A 15 -4.65 -57.15 -12.07
C LEU A 15 -3.36 -57.46 -12.83
N SER A 16 -3.24 -56.96 -14.06
CA SER A 16 -1.99 -56.88 -14.82
C SER A 16 -1.64 -55.41 -15.11
N SER A 17 -0.35 -55.11 -14.97
CA SER A 17 0.26 -53.79 -15.13
C SER A 17 0.35 -53.35 -16.59
N CYS A 18 0.22 -52.05 -16.85
CA CYS A 18 0.86 -51.38 -17.98
C CYS A 18 1.37 -49.99 -17.57
N ALA A 19 2.62 -49.73 -17.91
CA ALA A 19 3.32 -48.45 -17.76
C ALA A 19 2.68 -47.36 -18.62
N ASN A 20 2.64 -46.12 -18.11
CA ASN A 20 2.26 -44.93 -18.87
C ASN A 20 3.44 -43.94 -18.88
N GLN A 21 3.88 -43.57 -20.08
CA GLN A 21 4.76 -42.43 -20.34
C GLN A 21 4.05 -41.10 -20.02
N PRO A 22 4.78 -40.04 -19.64
CA PRO A 22 4.19 -38.72 -19.41
C PRO A 22 3.78 -38.08 -20.74
N LYS A 23 2.50 -37.72 -20.84
CA LYS A 23 1.99 -36.86 -21.92
C LYS A 23 2.46 -35.43 -21.67
N ASP A 24 3.16 -34.86 -22.64
CA ASP A 24 3.28 -33.41 -22.81
C ASP A 24 1.90 -32.76 -22.71
N LYS A 25 1.69 -31.94 -21.68
CA LYS A 25 0.56 -31.04 -21.59
C LYS A 25 0.98 -29.71 -22.21
N SER A 26 0.75 -29.57 -23.52
CA SER A 26 0.50 -28.25 -24.09
C SER A 26 -0.85 -27.75 -23.56
N VAL A 27 -0.82 -27.01 -22.46
CA VAL A 27 -2.00 -26.27 -21.98
C VAL A 27 -2.16 -25.06 -22.87
N SER A 28 -3.10 -25.11 -23.81
CA SER A 28 -3.67 -23.90 -24.41
C SER A 28 -4.57 -23.26 -23.36
N ASP A 29 -3.97 -22.41 -22.52
CA ASP A 29 -4.67 -21.69 -21.46
C ASP A 29 -5.42 -20.52 -22.09
N ASN A 30 -6.63 -20.76 -22.59
CA ASN A 30 -7.53 -19.71 -23.07
C ASN A 30 -8.17 -19.00 -21.85
N GLN A 31 -7.33 -18.48 -20.94
CA GLN A 31 -7.78 -17.73 -19.76
C GLN A 31 -8.33 -16.38 -20.24
N GLN A 32 -9.63 -16.16 -20.02
CA GLN A 32 -10.28 -14.90 -20.31
C GLN A 32 -9.60 -13.77 -19.52
N ILE A 33 -9.12 -12.74 -20.22
CA ILE A 33 -8.53 -11.54 -19.62
C ILE A 33 -9.62 -10.82 -18.82
N ILE A 34 -9.31 -10.50 -17.55
CA ILE A 34 -10.21 -9.73 -16.69
C ILE A 34 -9.98 -8.25 -16.99
N GLY A 35 -11.02 -7.55 -17.44
CA GLY A 35 -10.98 -6.14 -17.81
C GLY A 35 -12.20 -5.36 -17.30
N PRO A 36 -12.40 -4.13 -17.78
CA PRO A 36 -13.53 -3.29 -17.38
C PRO A 36 -14.86 -3.98 -17.70
N LYS A 37 -15.82 -3.84 -16.79
CA LYS A 37 -17.18 -4.37 -16.95
C LYS A 37 -18.16 -3.24 -17.22
N THR A 38 -18.99 -3.41 -18.25
CA THR A 38 -20.18 -2.59 -18.43
C THR A 38 -21.29 -3.19 -17.58
N LEU A 39 -21.82 -2.40 -16.64
CA LEU A 39 -22.97 -2.76 -15.82
C LEU A 39 -24.09 -1.75 -16.02
N ASP A 40 -25.32 -2.25 -16.00
CA ASP A 40 -26.50 -1.39 -15.94
C ASP A 40 -26.65 -0.84 -14.51
N VAL A 41 -26.83 0.47 -14.41
CA VAL A 41 -27.06 1.16 -13.13
C VAL A 41 -28.54 1.44 -13.00
N THR A 42 -29.21 0.69 -12.13
CA THR A 42 -30.63 0.88 -11.83
C THR A 42 -30.80 1.98 -10.77
N ASP A 43 -31.66 2.96 -11.05
CA ASP A 43 -32.04 4.06 -10.14
C ASP A 43 -30.88 4.90 -9.57
N GLY A 44 -29.72 4.89 -10.23
CA GLY A 44 -28.53 5.63 -9.82
C GLY A 44 -27.85 5.13 -8.53
N ARG A 45 -28.20 3.93 -8.04
CA ARG A 45 -27.71 3.42 -6.75
C ARG A 45 -26.34 2.73 -6.89
N LEU A 46 -25.42 3.00 -5.97
CA LEU A 46 -24.19 2.21 -5.81
C LEU A 46 -24.53 0.85 -5.18
N THR A 47 -24.22 -0.25 -5.88
CA THR A 47 -24.35 -1.62 -5.39
C THR A 47 -22.98 -2.28 -5.20
N PRO A 48 -22.88 -3.40 -4.46
CA PRO A 48 -21.63 -4.16 -4.35
C PRO A 48 -21.06 -4.58 -5.72
N GLU A 49 -21.90 -4.97 -6.67
CA GLU A 49 -21.48 -5.37 -8.02
C GLU A 49 -20.83 -4.20 -8.77
N ILE A 50 -21.43 -3.01 -8.68
CA ILE A 50 -20.88 -1.77 -9.24
C ILE A 50 -19.56 -1.43 -8.55
N LEU A 51 -19.50 -1.47 -7.21
CA LEU A 51 -18.29 -1.18 -6.44
C LEU A 51 -17.13 -2.11 -6.84
N TRP A 52 -17.39 -3.40 -7.06
CA TRP A 52 -16.37 -4.37 -7.49
C TRP A 52 -16.01 -4.28 -8.98
N ALA A 53 -16.85 -3.64 -9.82
CA ALA A 53 -16.55 -3.40 -11.23
C ALA A 53 -15.65 -2.19 -11.48
N LEU A 54 -15.50 -1.30 -10.50
CA LEU A 54 -14.63 -0.12 -10.61
C LEU A 54 -13.15 -0.53 -10.73
N GLY A 55 -12.45 0.14 -11.64
CA GLY A 55 -11.02 -0.02 -11.84
C GLY A 55 -10.24 0.64 -10.71
N ARG A 56 -9.24 -0.08 -10.19
CA ARG A 56 -8.38 0.43 -9.11
C ARG A 56 -7.08 0.95 -9.69
N VAL A 57 -6.97 2.27 -9.78
CA VAL A 57 -5.78 2.97 -10.29
C VAL A 57 -4.65 2.83 -9.27
N SER A 58 -3.46 2.42 -9.73
CA SER A 58 -2.25 2.35 -8.90
C SER A 58 -1.58 3.72 -8.77
N GLU A 59 -0.55 3.78 -7.93
CA GLU A 59 0.36 4.91 -7.86
C GLU A 59 1.01 5.24 -9.24
N PRO A 60 1.32 6.52 -9.49
CA PRO A 60 1.97 6.95 -10.73
C PRO A 60 3.49 6.71 -10.71
N ARG A 61 4.05 6.32 -11.86
CA ARG A 61 5.50 6.21 -12.10
C ARG A 61 5.89 7.05 -13.31
N LEU A 62 6.68 8.10 -13.08
CA LEU A 62 7.05 9.04 -14.14
C LEU A 62 8.20 8.49 -14.98
N SER A 63 8.16 8.75 -16.29
CA SER A 63 9.28 8.55 -17.19
C SER A 63 10.48 9.40 -16.76
N PRO A 64 11.72 9.04 -17.14
CA PRO A 64 12.91 9.81 -16.75
C PRO A 64 12.89 11.27 -17.20
N ASP A 65 12.21 11.58 -18.31
CA ASP A 65 11.99 12.94 -18.81
C ASP A 65 10.82 13.67 -18.11
N LYS A 66 10.13 13.00 -17.18
CA LYS A 66 9.04 13.50 -16.34
C LYS A 66 7.77 13.93 -17.08
N ASN A 67 7.58 13.50 -18.33
CA ASN A 67 6.43 13.89 -19.18
C ASN A 67 5.36 12.81 -19.35
N THR A 68 5.69 11.55 -19.09
CA THR A 68 4.78 10.41 -19.24
C THR A 68 4.59 9.70 -17.92
N VAL A 69 3.35 9.44 -17.55
CA VAL A 69 2.97 8.67 -16.37
C VAL A 69 2.69 7.23 -16.79
N LEU A 70 3.38 6.27 -16.20
CA LEU A 70 3.06 4.85 -16.20
C LEU A 70 2.23 4.54 -14.94
N TYR A 71 1.14 3.79 -15.10
CA TYR A 71 0.30 3.36 -13.99
C TYR A 71 -0.43 2.06 -14.35
N GLY A 72 -0.93 1.36 -13.34
CA GLY A 72 -1.75 0.18 -13.50
C GLY A 72 -3.21 0.44 -13.18
N VAL A 73 -4.11 -0.33 -13.79
CA VAL A 73 -5.51 -0.43 -13.36
C VAL A 73 -5.83 -1.89 -13.08
N THR A 74 -6.24 -2.18 -11.84
CA THR A 74 -6.70 -3.51 -11.45
C THR A 74 -8.21 -3.62 -11.61
N TRP A 75 -8.64 -4.62 -12.37
CA TRP A 75 -10.04 -5.03 -12.53
C TRP A 75 -10.28 -6.34 -11.81
N TYR A 76 -11.48 -6.52 -11.24
CA TYR A 76 -11.84 -7.74 -10.52
C TYR A 76 -12.99 -8.48 -11.19
N ASP A 77 -12.88 -9.81 -11.19
CA ASP A 77 -13.97 -10.69 -11.55
C ASP A 77 -14.46 -11.46 -10.31
N VAL A 78 -15.72 -11.22 -9.95
CA VAL A 78 -16.36 -11.82 -8.77
C VAL A 78 -16.55 -13.34 -8.94
N VAL A 79 -16.87 -13.81 -10.14
CA VAL A 79 -17.13 -15.24 -10.39
C VAL A 79 -15.84 -16.04 -10.31
N GLN A 80 -14.75 -15.52 -10.86
CA GLN A 80 -13.41 -16.10 -10.77
C GLN A 80 -12.73 -15.84 -9.43
N ASN A 81 -13.27 -14.95 -8.60
CA ASN A 81 -12.68 -14.47 -7.35
C ASN A 81 -11.21 -14.04 -7.54
N LYS A 82 -10.94 -13.27 -8.60
CA LYS A 82 -9.58 -12.91 -9.03
C LYS A 82 -9.53 -11.46 -9.53
N GLY A 83 -8.39 -10.80 -9.31
CA GLY A 83 -8.05 -9.53 -9.93
C GLY A 83 -7.01 -9.69 -11.04
N ASN A 84 -7.01 -8.77 -12.00
CA ASN A 84 -5.99 -8.64 -13.03
C ASN A 84 -5.62 -7.18 -13.20
N ARG A 85 -4.33 -6.87 -13.18
CA ARG A 85 -3.81 -5.52 -13.41
C ARG A 85 -3.28 -5.41 -14.83
N GLU A 86 -3.71 -4.38 -15.55
CA GLU A 86 -3.15 -3.99 -16.83
C GLU A 86 -2.39 -2.67 -16.67
N LEU A 87 -1.39 -2.44 -17.51
CA LEU A 87 -0.54 -1.24 -17.50
C LEU A 87 -0.98 -0.25 -18.57
N TYR A 88 -0.88 1.03 -18.23
CA TYR A 88 -1.28 2.15 -19.05
C TYR A 88 -0.22 3.26 -18.97
N THR A 89 -0.16 4.06 -20.02
CA THR A 89 0.59 5.32 -20.03
C THR A 89 -0.31 6.48 -20.41
N ILE A 90 0.03 7.66 -19.90
CA ILE A 90 -0.64 8.93 -20.23
C ILE A 90 0.34 10.09 -20.07
N GLY A 91 0.21 11.13 -20.87
CA GLY A 91 0.95 12.37 -20.70
C GLY A 91 0.54 13.10 -19.41
N ILE A 92 1.45 13.89 -18.85
CA ILE A 92 1.19 14.71 -17.64
C ILE A 92 0.12 15.80 -17.86
N ASP A 93 -0.20 16.09 -19.12
CA ASP A 93 -1.29 16.97 -19.55
C ASP A 93 -2.63 16.24 -19.70
N GLY A 94 -2.66 14.91 -19.54
CA GLY A 94 -3.81 14.03 -19.76
C GLY A 94 -3.97 13.57 -21.21
N ALA A 95 -3.08 13.93 -22.13
CA ALA A 95 -3.12 13.49 -23.51
C ALA A 95 -2.39 12.15 -23.71
N GLY A 96 -2.57 11.53 -24.88
CA GLY A 96 -1.78 10.35 -25.27
C GLY A 96 -2.04 9.09 -24.45
N PHE A 97 -3.23 8.95 -23.87
CA PHE A 97 -3.63 7.72 -23.15
C PHE A 97 -3.41 6.48 -24.02
N LYS A 98 -2.74 5.47 -23.46
CA LYS A 98 -2.44 4.21 -24.12
C LYS A 98 -2.44 3.04 -23.13
N GLN A 99 -3.18 1.99 -23.47
CA GLN A 99 -3.06 0.68 -22.81
C GLN A 99 -1.84 -0.07 -23.35
N LEU A 100 -0.97 -0.55 -22.46
CA LEU A 100 0.25 -1.26 -22.81
C LEU A 100 0.08 -2.79 -22.75
N THR A 101 -0.70 -3.28 -21.80
CA THR A 101 -0.91 -4.72 -21.60
C THR A 101 -2.39 -5.09 -21.69
N ALA A 102 -2.62 -6.31 -22.15
CA ALA A 102 -3.91 -6.99 -22.15
C ALA A 102 -3.62 -8.50 -21.99
N THR A 103 -3.32 -8.94 -20.77
CA THR A 103 -2.76 -10.27 -20.51
C THR A 103 -3.52 -11.04 -19.43
N ALA A 104 -3.42 -12.37 -19.45
CA ALA A 104 -4.13 -13.23 -18.49
C ALA A 104 -3.51 -13.23 -17.07
N LYS A 105 -2.26 -12.75 -16.95
CA LYS A 105 -1.50 -12.66 -15.70
C LYS A 105 -1.04 -11.21 -15.53
N GLY A 106 -1.75 -10.47 -14.70
CA GLY A 106 -1.51 -9.05 -14.54
C GLY A 106 -0.09 -8.68 -14.12
N GLU A 107 0.26 -7.44 -14.45
CA GLU A 107 1.57 -6.85 -14.20
C GLU A 107 1.57 -5.94 -12.97
N TYR A 108 2.57 -6.10 -12.10
CA TYR A 108 2.70 -5.40 -10.81
C TYR A 108 4.06 -4.69 -10.72
N ASP A 109 4.19 -3.75 -9.76
CA ASP A 109 5.42 -2.99 -9.49
C ASP A 109 6.12 -2.45 -10.76
N ALA A 110 5.32 -1.94 -11.71
CA ALA A 110 5.82 -1.49 -12.99
C ALA A 110 6.55 -0.15 -12.87
N GLN A 111 7.70 -0.01 -13.53
CA GLN A 111 8.55 1.18 -13.47
C GLN A 111 9.33 1.38 -14.76
N TRP A 112 9.67 2.63 -15.05
CA TRP A 112 10.58 2.95 -16.16
C TRP A 112 11.99 2.48 -15.84
N ARG A 113 12.67 1.89 -16.82
CA ARG A 113 14.11 1.78 -16.76
C ARG A 113 14.71 3.19 -16.78
N PRO A 114 15.79 3.50 -16.04
CA PRO A 114 16.30 4.87 -15.94
C PRO A 114 16.69 5.56 -17.26
N ASP A 115 16.90 4.82 -18.36
CA ASP A 115 17.13 5.39 -19.71
C ASP A 115 15.83 5.71 -20.48
N GLY A 116 14.68 5.32 -19.94
CA GLY A 116 13.35 5.50 -20.54
C GLY A 116 13.07 4.57 -21.71
N LYS A 117 13.98 3.66 -22.06
CA LYS A 117 13.86 2.81 -23.26
C LYS A 117 13.07 1.53 -23.02
N ARG A 118 12.88 1.14 -21.76
CA ARG A 118 12.08 -0.03 -21.36
C ARG A 118 11.22 0.29 -20.15
N ILE A 119 10.18 -0.51 -19.97
CA ILE A 119 9.38 -0.59 -18.75
C ILE A 119 9.66 -1.95 -18.13
N GLY A 120 10.16 -1.95 -16.90
CA GLY A 120 10.26 -3.14 -16.06
C GLY A 120 8.97 -3.36 -15.28
N PHE A 121 8.59 -4.61 -15.02
CA PHE A 121 7.44 -4.97 -14.20
C PHE A 121 7.58 -6.39 -13.64
N MET A 122 6.74 -6.73 -12.65
CA MET A 122 6.61 -8.07 -12.12
C MET A 122 5.39 -8.79 -12.69
N THR A 123 5.55 -10.03 -13.12
CA THR A 123 4.41 -10.91 -13.45
C THR A 123 4.75 -12.37 -13.16
N ALA A 124 3.70 -13.17 -12.91
CA ALA A 124 3.79 -14.61 -12.71
C ALA A 124 3.52 -15.42 -14.00
N GLU A 125 3.71 -14.80 -15.16
CA GLU A 125 3.54 -15.44 -16.47
C GLU A 125 4.41 -16.70 -16.64
N SER A 126 5.61 -16.73 -16.05
CA SER A 126 6.51 -17.89 -16.03
C SER A 126 6.29 -18.86 -14.85
N GLY A 127 5.18 -18.73 -14.11
CA GLY A 127 4.81 -19.64 -13.01
C GLY A 127 5.05 -19.12 -11.59
N SER A 128 5.98 -18.18 -11.40
CA SER A 128 6.19 -17.41 -10.16
C SER A 128 6.48 -15.95 -10.51
N MET A 129 6.33 -15.03 -9.55
CA MET A 129 6.62 -13.61 -9.79
C MET A 129 8.09 -13.39 -10.16
N GLN A 130 8.34 -12.79 -11.32
CA GLN A 130 9.67 -12.49 -11.85
C GLN A 130 9.71 -11.07 -12.43
N ILE A 131 10.91 -10.52 -12.62
CA ILE A 131 11.15 -9.30 -13.38
C ILE A 131 10.99 -9.61 -14.86
N TRP A 132 10.21 -8.78 -15.53
CA TRP A 132 10.04 -8.73 -16.98
C TRP A 132 10.25 -7.29 -17.46
N GLU A 133 10.63 -7.15 -18.72
CA GLU A 133 10.74 -5.88 -19.41
C GLU A 133 9.94 -5.86 -20.70
N MET A 134 9.53 -4.68 -21.13
CA MET A 134 8.90 -4.44 -22.43
C MET A 134 9.28 -3.07 -22.98
N ASN A 135 9.04 -2.85 -24.27
CA ASN A 135 9.07 -1.52 -24.86
C ASN A 135 8.01 -0.60 -24.21
N PRO A 136 8.24 0.73 -24.21
CA PRO A 136 7.25 1.71 -23.79
C PRO A 136 5.93 1.67 -24.57
N ASP A 137 5.91 0.97 -25.71
CA ASP A 137 4.72 0.78 -26.53
C ASP A 137 3.94 -0.51 -26.21
N GLY A 138 4.42 -1.34 -25.27
CA GLY A 138 3.86 -2.63 -24.85
C GLY A 138 4.43 -3.86 -25.57
N SER A 139 5.27 -3.68 -26.59
CA SER A 139 5.87 -4.78 -27.36
C SER A 139 7.14 -5.34 -26.72
N ASP A 140 7.70 -6.42 -27.30
CA ASP A 140 9.01 -6.98 -26.93
C ASP A 140 9.11 -7.39 -25.44
N ARG A 141 8.08 -8.08 -24.94
CA ARG A 141 8.05 -8.58 -23.55
C ARG A 141 9.10 -9.68 -23.36
N LYS A 142 10.05 -9.46 -22.44
CA LYS A 142 11.16 -10.38 -22.14
C LYS A 142 11.29 -10.62 -20.63
N GLN A 143 11.49 -11.87 -20.24
CA GLN A 143 11.79 -12.23 -18.85
C GLN A 143 13.25 -11.93 -18.50
N VAL A 144 13.47 -11.12 -17.46
CA VAL A 144 14.79 -10.70 -16.98
C VAL A 144 15.32 -11.62 -15.88
N SER A 145 14.49 -11.99 -14.89
CA SER A 145 14.90 -12.81 -13.74
C SER A 145 14.34 -14.24 -13.78
N ARG A 146 15.07 -15.17 -13.13
CA ARG A 146 14.70 -16.59 -12.97
C ARG A 146 15.01 -17.07 -11.54
N VAL A 147 14.42 -16.38 -10.56
CA VAL A 147 14.66 -16.64 -9.13
C VAL A 147 13.74 -17.75 -8.65
N ASP A 148 14.29 -18.78 -8.00
CA ASP A 148 13.47 -19.84 -7.41
C ASP A 148 12.54 -19.29 -6.32
N GLY A 149 11.29 -19.76 -6.26
CA GLY A 149 10.24 -19.19 -5.42
C GLY A 149 9.69 -17.83 -5.87
N GLY A 150 10.40 -17.10 -6.73
CA GLY A 150 10.03 -15.77 -7.24
C GLY A 150 10.51 -14.63 -6.35
N ILE A 151 10.15 -13.40 -6.74
CA ILE A 151 10.53 -12.16 -6.06
C ILE A 151 9.29 -11.41 -5.54
N THR A 152 9.51 -10.45 -4.65
CA THR A 152 8.47 -9.62 -4.02
C THR A 152 8.56 -8.12 -4.38
N GLY A 153 9.66 -7.67 -5.00
CA GLY A 153 9.87 -6.29 -5.43
C GLY A 153 11.23 -6.11 -6.14
N PHE A 154 11.41 -5.04 -6.91
CA PHE A 154 12.71 -4.75 -7.56
C PHE A 154 12.91 -3.27 -7.90
N ARG A 155 14.16 -2.80 -8.01
CA ARG A 155 14.50 -1.46 -8.54
C ARG A 155 15.83 -1.49 -9.31
N TYR A 156 15.90 -0.73 -10.41
CA TYR A 156 17.15 -0.46 -11.13
C TYR A 156 18.06 0.47 -10.31
N SER A 157 19.37 0.24 -10.37
CA SER A 157 20.34 1.25 -9.94
C SER A 157 20.24 2.48 -10.85
N PRO A 158 20.53 3.70 -10.36
CA PRO A 158 20.52 4.92 -11.16
C PRO A 158 21.32 4.83 -12.47
N ASP A 159 22.48 4.17 -12.43
CA ASP A 159 23.35 3.95 -13.59
C ASP A 159 22.94 2.76 -14.49
N GLN A 160 21.90 2.01 -14.11
CA GLN A 160 21.39 0.83 -14.81
C GLN A 160 22.39 -0.32 -14.95
N THR A 161 23.41 -0.39 -14.11
CA THR A 161 24.35 -1.52 -14.13
C THR A 161 23.92 -2.66 -13.21
N LYS A 162 22.97 -2.40 -12.30
CA LYS A 162 22.50 -3.36 -11.29
C LYS A 162 20.99 -3.26 -11.09
N LEU A 163 20.47 -4.33 -10.49
CA LEU A 163 19.14 -4.42 -9.93
C LEU A 163 19.27 -4.83 -8.47
N PHE A 164 18.46 -4.25 -7.58
CA PHE A 164 18.08 -4.97 -6.38
C PHE A 164 16.73 -5.64 -6.60
N PHE A 165 16.50 -6.76 -5.92
CA PHE A 165 15.19 -7.36 -5.75
C PHE A 165 15.05 -7.94 -4.35
N THR A 166 13.81 -8.12 -3.91
CA THR A 166 13.50 -8.77 -2.63
C THR A 166 12.95 -10.17 -2.88
N ALA A 167 13.29 -11.13 -2.05
CA ALA A 167 12.75 -12.49 -2.11
C ALA A 167 12.71 -13.13 -0.73
N GLU A 168 11.79 -14.09 -0.55
CA GLU A 168 11.66 -14.82 0.71
C GLU A 168 12.74 -15.88 0.84
N VAL A 169 13.56 -15.78 1.89
CA VAL A 169 14.55 -16.78 2.28
C VAL A 169 13.97 -17.62 3.41
N ALA A 170 14.00 -18.93 3.26
CA ALA A 170 13.49 -19.84 4.29
C ALA A 170 14.17 -19.56 5.62
N ALA A 171 13.36 -19.39 6.68
CA ALA A 171 13.89 -19.24 8.02
C ALA A 171 14.69 -20.51 8.35
N GLN A 172 15.90 -20.34 8.88
CA GLN A 172 16.68 -21.50 9.32
C GLN A 172 15.96 -22.13 10.51
N LYS A 173 15.16 -23.17 10.25
CA LYS A 173 14.49 -23.94 11.29
C LYS A 173 15.33 -25.19 11.56
N PRO A 174 16.17 -25.21 12.61
CA PRO A 174 16.89 -26.43 12.98
C PRO A 174 15.95 -27.58 13.38
N LEU A 175 14.67 -27.29 13.61
CA LEU A 175 13.75 -28.16 14.35
C LEU A 175 13.06 -29.24 13.50
N ARG A 176 12.88 -29.04 12.18
CA ARG A 176 12.29 -30.08 11.31
C ARG A 176 13.18 -31.33 11.22
N ASN A 177 14.47 -31.15 11.49
CA ASN A 177 15.48 -32.22 11.53
C ASN A 177 15.66 -32.81 12.95
N LEU A 178 15.06 -32.24 14.00
CA LEU A 178 15.23 -32.75 15.37
C LEU A 178 14.48 -34.07 15.63
N PHE A 179 13.41 -34.35 14.89
CA PHE A 179 12.57 -35.53 15.09
C PHE A 179 12.43 -36.34 13.80
N GLY A 180 13.42 -37.20 13.53
CA GLY A 180 13.34 -38.14 12.40
C GLY A 180 12.11 -39.05 12.49
N GLY A 181 11.47 -39.33 11.35
CA GLY A 181 10.31 -40.24 11.27
C GLY A 181 8.95 -39.58 11.51
N LEU A 182 8.88 -38.25 11.64
CA LEU A 182 7.64 -37.48 11.80
C LEU A 182 7.21 -36.72 10.53
N ASP A 183 7.54 -37.24 9.34
CA ASP A 183 7.31 -36.55 8.05
C ASP A 183 5.83 -36.20 7.75
N LYS A 184 4.90 -36.81 8.50
CA LYS A 184 3.45 -36.57 8.39
C LYS A 184 2.87 -35.62 9.45
N THR A 185 3.68 -35.14 10.39
CA THR A 185 3.19 -34.25 11.45
C THR A 185 2.93 -32.84 10.94
N SER A 186 1.83 -32.23 11.40
CA SER A 186 1.56 -30.79 11.26
C SER A 186 1.91 -30.00 12.53
N GLY A 187 2.42 -30.68 13.57
CA GLY A 187 2.84 -30.05 14.81
C GLY A 187 3.99 -29.07 14.58
N ARG A 188 3.92 -27.91 15.22
CA ARG A 188 4.94 -26.86 15.20
C ARG A 188 5.47 -26.65 16.62
N LEU A 189 6.78 -26.65 16.79
CA LEU A 189 7.42 -26.21 18.03
C LEU A 189 7.62 -24.70 17.95
N MET A 190 7.04 -23.98 18.90
CA MET A 190 7.18 -22.53 19.04
C MET A 190 7.85 -22.25 20.38
N ASP A 191 9.12 -21.87 20.34
CA ASP A 191 9.96 -21.56 21.50
C ASP A 191 10.32 -20.06 21.60
N GLU A 192 9.98 -19.26 20.58
CA GLU A 192 10.12 -17.80 20.57
C GLU A 192 8.78 -17.09 20.28
N MET A 193 8.66 -15.83 20.73
CA MET A 193 7.52 -14.96 20.40
C MET A 193 7.60 -14.44 18.96
N MET A 194 6.47 -13.92 18.45
CA MET A 194 6.29 -13.52 17.04
C MET A 194 6.51 -14.65 16.04
N TYR A 195 6.11 -15.88 16.40
CA TYR A 195 6.07 -17.03 15.50
C TYR A 195 5.00 -16.92 14.38
N ARG A 196 4.14 -15.91 14.44
CA ARG A 196 3.08 -15.62 13.47
C ARG A 196 2.85 -14.12 13.37
N HIS A 197 2.62 -13.63 12.16
CA HIS A 197 2.07 -12.30 11.90
C HIS A 197 0.63 -12.46 11.41
N TRP A 198 -0.35 -12.07 12.25
CA TRP A 198 -1.78 -12.32 12.04
C TRP A 198 -2.11 -13.76 11.66
N ASP A 199 -2.37 -14.02 10.38
CA ASP A 199 -2.74 -15.32 9.86
C ASP A 199 -1.56 -16.11 9.25
N THR A 200 -0.38 -15.49 9.14
CA THR A 200 0.79 -16.02 8.42
C THR A 200 1.90 -16.44 9.37
N TRP A 201 2.43 -17.66 9.20
CA TRP A 201 3.55 -18.16 10.01
C TRP A 201 4.87 -17.52 9.58
N VAL A 202 5.75 -17.28 10.55
CA VAL A 202 7.13 -16.89 10.26
C VAL A 202 7.91 -18.15 9.85
N ASP A 203 7.81 -18.49 8.57
CA ASP A 203 8.51 -19.60 7.92
C ASP A 203 9.66 -19.11 7.01
N SER A 204 9.71 -17.80 6.72
CA SER A 204 10.70 -17.12 5.88
C SER A 204 10.91 -15.67 6.31
N TYR A 205 12.04 -15.10 5.88
CA TYR A 205 12.37 -13.68 6.00
C TYR A 205 12.52 -13.06 4.61
N SER A 206 12.03 -11.84 4.42
CA SER A 206 12.27 -11.09 3.19
C SER A 206 13.70 -10.56 3.19
N HIS A 207 14.51 -10.98 2.22
CA HIS A 207 15.90 -10.53 2.06
C HIS A 207 16.05 -9.69 0.80
N ILE A 208 17.09 -8.84 0.80
CA ILE A 208 17.49 -8.03 -0.34
C ILE A 208 18.62 -8.74 -1.09
N PHE A 209 18.46 -8.84 -2.39
CA PHE A 209 19.46 -9.37 -3.31
C PHE A 209 19.90 -8.27 -4.28
N ILE A 210 21.17 -8.25 -4.64
CA ILE A 210 21.73 -7.38 -5.68
C ILE A 210 22.31 -8.27 -6.78
N GLY A 211 21.99 -7.97 -8.04
CA GLY A 211 22.59 -8.63 -9.19
C GLY A 211 23.08 -7.63 -10.24
N ASP A 212 24.04 -8.07 -11.04
CA ASP A 212 24.49 -7.35 -12.23
C ASP A 212 23.39 -7.42 -13.29
N TYR A 213 23.10 -6.28 -13.90
CA TYR A 213 22.09 -6.15 -14.94
C TYR A 213 22.73 -5.65 -16.23
N GLN A 214 22.65 -6.49 -17.27
CA GLN A 214 23.16 -6.16 -18.59
C GLN A 214 22.34 -6.88 -19.66
N ASN A 215 22.04 -6.21 -20.78
CA ASN A 215 21.30 -6.80 -21.91
C ASN A 215 19.95 -7.45 -21.50
N GLU A 216 19.26 -6.86 -20.52
CA GLU A 216 17.96 -7.33 -20.04
C GLU A 216 18.05 -8.72 -19.39
N GLU A 217 19.20 -9.01 -18.78
CA GLU A 217 19.47 -10.25 -18.06
C GLU A 217 20.12 -9.94 -16.72
N LEU A 218 19.74 -10.75 -15.73
CA LEU A 218 20.26 -10.67 -14.37
C LEU A 218 21.32 -11.75 -14.15
N SER A 219 22.47 -11.37 -13.59
CA SER A 219 23.58 -12.28 -13.28
C SER A 219 24.26 -11.90 -11.96
N ASN A 220 25.19 -12.73 -11.48
CA ASN A 220 26.00 -12.47 -10.28
C ASN A 220 25.19 -12.03 -9.05
N VAL A 221 24.03 -12.66 -8.85
CA VAL A 221 23.10 -12.35 -7.77
C VAL A 221 23.72 -12.70 -6.42
N LYS A 222 23.67 -11.76 -5.48
CA LYS A 222 24.15 -11.89 -4.10
C LYS A 222 23.05 -11.50 -3.11
N ASP A 223 22.81 -12.33 -2.11
CA ASP A 223 22.07 -11.96 -0.90
C ASP A 223 22.94 -11.04 -0.04
N ILE A 224 22.52 -9.80 0.20
CA ILE A 224 23.28 -8.85 1.04
C ILE A 224 23.02 -9.04 2.54
N MET A 225 22.07 -9.92 2.88
CA MET A 225 21.63 -10.28 4.22
C MET A 225 21.90 -11.76 4.51
N GLU A 226 22.87 -12.37 3.82
CA GLU A 226 23.14 -13.80 3.95
C GLU A 226 23.40 -14.20 5.42
N GLY A 227 22.62 -15.16 5.91
CA GLY A 227 22.70 -15.63 7.29
C GLY A 227 21.94 -14.79 8.32
N GLU A 228 21.36 -13.66 7.92
CA GLU A 228 20.47 -12.88 8.77
C GLU A 228 19.08 -13.54 8.87
N GLN A 229 18.36 -13.25 9.96
CA GLN A 229 17.00 -13.75 10.22
C GLN A 229 16.06 -12.57 10.48
N TRP A 230 16.12 -11.59 9.58
CA TRP A 230 15.40 -10.34 9.69
C TRP A 230 14.78 -9.97 8.35
N ASP A 231 13.62 -9.33 8.41
CA ASP A 231 12.95 -8.83 7.22
C ASP A 231 13.53 -7.46 6.82
N ALA A 232 13.92 -7.34 5.55
CA ALA A 232 14.06 -6.07 4.86
C ALA A 232 13.46 -6.23 3.44
N PRO A 233 12.34 -5.55 3.14
CA PRO A 233 11.67 -4.54 3.94
C PRO A 233 10.94 -5.09 5.17
N VAL A 234 10.64 -4.22 6.13
CA VAL A 234 10.08 -4.59 7.44
C VAL A 234 8.63 -5.06 7.31
N LYS A 235 8.34 -6.29 7.79
CA LYS A 235 6.97 -6.83 7.85
C LYS A 235 6.11 -6.12 8.90
N PRO A 236 4.78 -6.03 8.71
CA PRO A 236 4.00 -6.63 7.62
C PRO A 236 3.81 -5.76 6.38
N ASN A 237 4.02 -4.44 6.50
CA ASN A 237 3.56 -3.47 5.50
C ASN A 237 4.70 -2.89 4.65
N GLY A 238 5.96 -3.19 4.95
CA GLY A 238 7.09 -2.65 4.22
C GLY A 238 7.23 -3.23 2.80
N GLY A 239 7.60 -2.36 1.87
CA GLY A 239 7.90 -2.66 0.49
C GLY A 239 9.19 -2.01 0.02
N THR A 240 9.34 -1.89 -1.30
CA THR A 240 10.57 -1.37 -1.93
C THR A 240 10.84 0.11 -1.60
N GLU A 241 9.84 0.87 -1.14
CA GLU A 241 9.99 2.23 -0.63
C GLU A 241 10.88 2.32 0.61
N GLN A 242 11.09 1.20 1.33
CA GLN A 242 12.01 1.10 2.45
C GLN A 242 13.47 0.86 2.02
N ILE A 243 13.76 0.85 0.72
CA ILE A 243 15.07 0.56 0.14
C ILE A 243 15.43 1.62 -0.90
N ALA A 244 16.59 2.27 -0.75
CA ALA A 244 17.02 3.35 -1.62
C ALA A 244 18.44 3.17 -2.14
N TRP A 245 18.58 3.27 -3.47
CA TRP A 245 19.88 3.47 -4.10
C TRP A 245 20.39 4.88 -3.82
N SER A 246 21.64 4.99 -3.41
CA SER A 246 22.37 6.27 -3.46
C SER A 246 22.50 6.76 -4.91
N PRO A 247 22.41 8.08 -5.17
CA PRO A 247 22.56 8.63 -6.53
C PRO A 247 23.91 8.33 -7.19
N ASP A 248 24.95 8.08 -6.40
CA ASP A 248 26.29 7.74 -6.87
C ASP A 248 26.52 6.24 -7.10
N ASN A 249 25.49 5.41 -6.90
CA ASN A 249 25.48 3.95 -7.09
C ASN A 249 26.42 3.15 -6.17
N LYS A 250 26.95 3.76 -5.09
CA LYS A 250 27.91 3.08 -4.20
C LYS A 250 27.25 2.40 -3.00
N THR A 251 26.10 2.89 -2.60
CA THR A 251 25.42 2.48 -1.37
C THR A 251 23.96 2.13 -1.64
N LEU A 252 23.48 1.08 -0.96
CA LEU A 252 22.06 0.78 -0.82
C LEU A 252 21.66 1.01 0.64
N VAL A 253 20.66 1.84 0.90
CA VAL A 253 20.11 2.07 2.25
C VAL A 253 18.81 1.30 2.39
N TYR A 254 18.61 0.59 3.50
CA TYR A 254 17.39 -0.17 3.75
C TYR A 254 16.94 -0.11 5.20
N ALA A 255 15.63 -0.12 5.44
CA ALA A 255 15.09 -0.26 6.79
C ALA A 255 15.08 -1.73 7.24
N CYS A 256 15.47 -1.99 8.49
CA CYS A 256 15.41 -3.32 9.06
C CYS A 256 15.24 -3.28 10.58
N ARG A 257 14.48 -4.22 11.15
CA ARG A 257 14.41 -4.45 12.60
C ARG A 257 15.28 -5.65 12.96
N LYS A 258 16.54 -5.40 13.29
CA LYS A 258 17.52 -6.44 13.67
C LYS A 258 17.35 -6.93 15.11
N LEU A 259 16.15 -7.40 15.44
CA LEU A 259 15.76 -7.97 16.74
C LEU A 259 15.16 -9.36 16.55
N THR A 260 15.15 -10.18 17.60
CA THR A 260 14.54 -11.52 17.58
C THR A 260 13.66 -11.78 18.79
N GLY A 261 12.83 -12.83 18.72
CA GLY A 261 11.97 -13.31 19.78
C GLY A 261 11.20 -12.22 20.53
N LYS A 262 11.38 -12.17 21.86
CA LYS A 262 10.68 -11.21 22.71
C LYS A 262 11.02 -9.76 22.41
N ALA A 263 12.28 -9.46 22.09
CA ALA A 263 12.70 -8.09 21.78
C ALA A 263 12.00 -7.58 20.52
N TYR A 264 11.96 -8.42 19.47
CA TYR A 264 11.23 -8.11 18.22
C TYR A 264 9.73 -7.87 18.46
N THR A 265 9.12 -8.61 19.40
CA THR A 265 7.68 -8.51 19.68
C THR A 265 7.28 -7.20 20.35
N LEU A 266 8.14 -6.65 21.21
CA LEU A 266 7.81 -5.50 22.05
C LEU A 266 8.29 -4.18 21.47
N SER A 267 9.18 -4.24 20.49
CA SER A 267 9.89 -3.08 19.97
C SER A 267 9.35 -2.66 18.61
N THR A 268 9.18 -1.36 18.42
CA THR A 268 8.96 -0.73 17.11
C THR A 268 10.26 -0.25 16.49
N ASN A 269 11.40 -0.48 17.15
CA ASN A 269 12.68 0.02 16.69
C ASN A 269 13.12 -0.62 15.38
N SER A 270 13.13 0.16 14.30
CA SER A 270 13.78 -0.21 13.05
C SER A 270 14.81 0.84 12.69
N ASP A 271 15.94 0.40 12.17
CA ASP A 271 17.03 1.28 11.78
C ASP A 271 17.20 1.31 10.26
N LEU A 272 17.80 2.39 9.77
CA LEU A 272 18.31 2.48 8.40
C LEU A 272 19.75 1.97 8.34
N PHE A 273 19.98 0.94 7.54
CA PHE A 273 21.29 0.34 7.31
C PHE A 273 21.82 0.72 5.93
N ALA A 274 23.07 1.16 5.85
CA ALA A 274 23.78 1.45 4.60
C ALA A 274 24.73 0.31 4.25
N TYR A 275 24.44 -0.39 3.14
CA TYR A 275 25.31 -1.41 2.54
C TYR A 275 26.20 -0.78 1.47
N ASP A 276 27.51 -0.83 1.67
CA ASP A 276 28.51 -0.39 0.71
C ASP A 276 28.80 -1.49 -0.32
N LEU A 277 28.59 -1.20 -1.61
CA LEU A 277 28.67 -2.20 -2.67
C LEU A 277 30.10 -2.70 -2.91
N ALA A 278 31.11 -1.84 -2.70
CA ALA A 278 32.50 -2.17 -2.99
C ALA A 278 33.12 -3.09 -1.95
N SER A 279 32.89 -2.79 -0.66
CA SER A 279 33.43 -3.55 0.46
C SER A 279 32.50 -4.67 0.95
N GLY A 280 31.21 -4.61 0.60
CA GLY A 280 30.19 -5.52 1.08
C GLY A 280 29.89 -5.36 2.58
N ARG A 281 30.20 -4.20 3.16
CA ARG A 281 29.98 -3.90 4.59
C ARG A 281 28.69 -3.12 4.79
N THR A 282 27.99 -3.43 5.87
CA THR A 282 26.80 -2.72 6.32
C THR A 282 27.10 -1.88 7.55
N SER A 283 26.62 -0.64 7.60
CA SER A 283 26.69 0.25 8.76
C SER A 283 25.29 0.73 9.16
N ASN A 284 25.06 0.97 10.45
CA ASN A 284 23.80 1.50 10.95
C ASN A 284 23.84 3.05 10.89
N LEU A 285 22.95 3.66 10.12
CA LEU A 285 22.87 5.11 9.98
C LEU A 285 22.11 5.77 11.12
N THR A 286 21.14 5.08 11.73
CA THR A 286 20.21 5.63 12.72
C THR A 286 20.43 5.08 14.12
N GLU A 287 21.60 4.47 14.38
CA GLU A 287 21.96 3.97 15.71
C GLU A 287 21.70 5.02 16.80
N GLY A 288 20.92 4.63 17.81
CA GLY A 288 20.53 5.49 18.92
C GLY A 288 19.28 6.34 18.68
N MET A 289 18.59 6.17 17.55
CA MET A 289 17.25 6.74 17.30
C MET A 289 16.20 5.66 17.62
N PRO A 290 15.53 5.74 18.78
CA PRO A 290 14.52 4.74 19.14
C PRO A 290 13.24 4.95 18.32
N GLY A 291 12.65 3.86 17.83
CA GLY A 291 11.37 3.88 17.11
C GLY A 291 11.53 3.47 15.64
N TYR A 292 10.48 3.64 14.85
CA TYR A 292 10.55 3.35 13.42
C TYR A 292 11.37 4.41 12.70
N ASP A 293 12.51 4.04 12.11
CA ASP A 293 13.11 4.76 10.99
C ASP A 293 12.88 3.98 9.69
N LEU A 294 12.10 4.56 8.77
CA LEU A 294 11.58 3.92 7.57
C LEU A 294 11.66 4.85 6.34
N ASN A 295 11.44 4.28 5.16
CA ASN A 295 11.20 5.03 3.92
C ASN A 295 12.31 6.05 3.54
N PRO A 296 13.58 5.60 3.41
CA PRO A 296 14.69 6.48 3.04
C PRO A 296 14.55 7.03 1.62
N VAL A 297 14.81 8.33 1.43
CA VAL A 297 14.84 9.00 0.12
C VAL A 297 16.04 9.94 -0.01
N PHE A 298 16.90 9.70 -1.01
CA PHE A 298 18.05 10.57 -1.30
C PHE A 298 17.62 11.84 -2.05
N SER A 299 18.29 12.95 -1.73
CA SER A 299 18.18 14.17 -2.55
C SER A 299 18.76 13.92 -3.96
N PRO A 300 18.24 14.59 -5.00
CA PRO A 300 18.75 14.43 -6.36
C PRO A 300 20.25 14.67 -6.52
N ASP A 301 20.81 15.59 -5.73
CA ASP A 301 22.25 15.89 -5.72
C ASP A 301 23.09 14.90 -4.88
N GLY A 302 22.45 13.98 -4.17
CA GLY A 302 23.10 12.99 -3.30
C GLY A 302 23.70 13.57 -2.02
N ARG A 303 23.42 14.83 -1.68
CA ARG A 303 23.91 15.47 -0.45
C ARG A 303 23.19 14.98 0.79
N TYR A 304 21.89 14.74 0.68
CA TYR A 304 21.03 14.43 1.81
C TYR A 304 20.36 13.07 1.68
N LEU A 305 20.09 12.46 2.83
CA LEU A 305 19.15 11.37 2.99
C LEU A 305 18.03 11.85 3.91
N ALA A 306 16.78 11.77 3.46
CA ALA A 306 15.60 12.04 4.29
C ALA A 306 14.84 10.73 4.59
N TRP A 307 14.12 10.67 5.69
CA TRP A 307 13.33 9.49 6.06
C TRP A 307 12.20 9.83 7.03
N GLU A 308 11.26 8.89 7.17
CA GLU A 308 10.16 8.92 8.13
C GLU A 308 10.65 8.31 9.46
N SER A 309 10.50 9.06 10.57
CA SER A 309 11.06 8.69 11.87
C SER A 309 10.05 8.84 13.02
N MET A 310 9.94 7.83 13.88
CA MET A 310 9.24 7.91 15.17
C MET A 310 10.23 8.04 16.33
N GLU A 311 9.81 8.59 17.47
CA GLU A 311 10.69 8.90 18.61
C GLU A 311 10.73 7.80 19.67
N ARG A 312 9.67 6.99 19.78
CA ARG A 312 9.46 6.08 20.91
C ARG A 312 9.40 4.63 20.44
N ASP A 313 10.29 3.84 21.01
CA ASP A 313 10.24 2.39 20.89
C ASP A 313 8.99 1.82 21.60
N GLY A 314 8.33 0.85 20.95
CA GLY A 314 7.14 0.18 21.45
C GLY A 314 5.83 0.96 21.28
N TYR A 315 5.86 2.14 20.63
CA TYR A 315 4.67 2.96 20.40
C TYR A 315 4.37 3.10 18.91
N GLU A 316 3.55 2.17 18.38
CA GLU A 316 3.23 2.07 16.95
C GLU A 316 2.48 3.28 16.36
N ALA A 317 1.93 4.15 17.21
CA ALA A 317 1.19 5.33 16.80
C ALA A 317 1.85 6.64 17.26
N ASP A 318 3.16 6.59 17.45
CA ASP A 318 3.96 7.80 17.58
C ASP A 318 3.80 8.68 16.32
N GLN A 319 4.08 9.96 16.46
CA GLN A 319 4.11 10.88 15.35
C GLN A 319 5.19 10.47 14.34
N ILE A 320 4.83 10.48 13.07
CA ILE A 320 5.78 10.26 11.98
C ILE A 320 6.43 11.60 11.61
N ARG A 321 7.73 11.70 11.90
CA ARG A 321 8.55 12.90 11.72
C ARG A 321 9.34 12.81 10.43
N LEU A 322 9.71 13.95 9.86
CA LEU A 322 10.68 14.01 8.77
C LEU A 322 12.06 14.26 9.33
N PHE A 323 12.98 13.32 9.16
CA PHE A 323 14.39 13.50 9.50
C PHE A 323 15.24 13.66 8.25
N LEU A 324 16.37 14.35 8.42
CA LEU A 324 17.33 14.65 7.37
C LEU A 324 18.76 14.40 7.85
N LEU A 325 19.56 13.70 7.06
CA LEU A 325 20.99 13.48 7.26
C LEU A 325 21.76 14.22 6.16
N ASP A 326 22.62 15.16 6.52
CA ASP A 326 23.68 15.64 5.62
C ASP A 326 24.79 14.59 5.59
N ILE A 327 24.96 13.92 4.44
CA ILE A 327 25.83 12.75 4.31
C ILE A 327 27.30 13.11 4.52
N ALA A 328 27.72 14.28 4.03
CA ALA A 328 29.10 14.72 4.15
C ALA A 328 29.45 15.11 5.60
N GLN A 329 28.50 15.72 6.31
CA GLN A 329 28.72 16.20 7.68
C GLN A 329 28.37 15.16 8.75
N GLY A 330 27.58 14.14 8.42
CA GLY A 330 27.03 13.18 9.38
C GLY A 330 25.97 13.77 10.32
N THR A 331 25.48 14.99 10.03
CA THR A 331 24.55 15.71 10.92
C THR A 331 23.11 15.31 10.63
N LYS A 332 22.40 14.87 11.68
CA LYS A 332 20.97 14.56 11.62
C LYS A 332 20.14 15.74 12.12
N THR A 333 19.03 16.03 11.44
CA THR A 333 18.11 17.13 11.74
C THR A 333 16.67 16.61 11.75
N TYR A 334 15.93 16.85 12.82
CA TYR A 334 14.46 16.75 12.82
C TYR A 334 13.90 17.93 12.03
N LEU A 335 13.52 17.70 10.78
CA LEU A 335 13.21 18.77 9.83
C LEU A 335 11.81 19.36 10.08
N THR A 336 10.85 18.56 10.52
CA THR A 336 9.47 18.98 10.82
C THR A 336 9.24 19.27 12.31
N GLU A 337 10.27 19.76 13.01
CA GLU A 337 10.12 20.19 14.40
C GLU A 337 9.05 21.30 14.52
N GLY A 338 8.10 21.11 15.44
CA GLY A 338 6.97 22.03 15.64
C GLY A 338 5.80 21.85 14.68
N TRP A 339 5.88 20.94 13.71
CA TRP A 339 4.72 20.43 12.99
C TRP A 339 4.07 19.32 13.81
N ASP A 340 2.75 19.36 13.96
CA ASP A 340 2.01 18.49 14.91
C ASP A 340 1.20 17.37 14.22
N ASN A 341 1.44 17.16 12.92
CA ASN A 341 0.85 16.04 12.17
C ASN A 341 1.95 15.12 11.63
N ASP A 342 1.53 13.97 11.12
CA ASP A 342 2.40 12.99 10.48
C ASP A 342 2.91 13.50 9.12
N VAL A 343 3.96 12.85 8.61
CA VAL A 343 4.45 13.01 7.24
C VAL A 343 4.45 11.66 6.53
N HIS A 344 4.11 11.67 5.25
CA HIS A 344 4.07 10.48 4.41
C HIS A 344 4.53 10.80 2.98
N ASN A 345 4.88 9.77 2.19
CA ASN A 345 5.11 9.90 0.75
C ASN A 345 6.20 10.93 0.37
N LEU A 346 7.33 10.92 1.08
CA LEU A 346 8.41 11.88 0.89
C LEU A 346 8.91 11.92 -0.56
N THR A 347 8.94 13.11 -1.16
CA THR A 347 9.41 13.34 -2.53
C THR A 347 10.24 14.63 -2.59
N TRP A 348 11.52 14.52 -2.91
CA TRP A 348 12.38 15.69 -3.11
C TRP A 348 11.91 16.57 -4.27
N ASP A 349 12.15 17.88 -4.17
CA ASP A 349 12.10 18.76 -5.33
C ASP A 349 13.28 18.53 -6.29
N ASN A 350 13.29 19.20 -7.45
CA ASN A 350 14.35 19.01 -8.45
C ASN A 350 15.72 19.54 -7.99
N GLU A 351 15.73 20.49 -7.05
CA GLU A 351 16.90 21.29 -6.72
C GLU A 351 17.54 20.88 -5.39
N SER A 352 17.01 19.85 -4.72
CA SER A 352 17.44 19.42 -3.38
C SER A 352 17.24 20.51 -2.31
N ASN A 353 16.29 21.42 -2.53
CA ASN A 353 16.00 22.56 -1.64
C ASN A 353 14.92 22.24 -0.59
N GLY A 354 14.13 21.20 -0.83
CA GLY A 354 13.05 20.78 0.06
C GLY A 354 12.36 19.50 -0.37
N LEU A 355 11.39 19.09 0.44
CA LEU A 355 10.58 17.90 0.21
C LEU A 355 9.09 18.24 0.15
N TRP A 356 8.43 17.64 -0.84
CA TRP A 356 6.99 17.42 -0.86
C TRP A 356 6.67 16.18 -0.04
N PHE A 357 5.52 16.19 0.63
CA PHE A 357 4.99 15.05 1.39
C PHE A 357 3.48 15.18 1.52
N THR A 358 2.77 14.10 1.87
CA THR A 358 1.36 14.14 2.27
C THR A 358 1.25 14.13 3.79
N ALA A 359 0.23 14.79 4.33
CA ALA A 359 -0.02 14.82 5.78
C ALA A 359 -1.51 14.96 6.08
N PRO A 360 -1.99 14.38 7.19
CA PRO A 360 -3.34 14.58 7.65
C PRO A 360 -3.50 16.02 8.18
N VAL A 361 -4.47 16.74 7.63
CA VAL A 361 -4.84 18.11 8.03
C VAL A 361 -6.36 18.21 8.11
N GLU A 362 -6.91 18.35 9.32
CA GLU A 362 -8.36 18.43 9.56
C GLU A 362 -9.17 17.33 8.86
N ALA A 363 -8.78 16.08 9.08
CA ALA A 363 -9.42 14.89 8.49
C ALA A 363 -9.44 14.84 6.95
N CYS A 364 -8.43 15.41 6.30
CA CYS A 364 -8.12 15.20 4.89
C CYS A 364 -6.61 15.02 4.74
N GLU A 365 -6.16 14.20 3.79
CA GLU A 365 -4.74 14.09 3.44
C GLU A 365 -4.36 15.17 2.42
N GLN A 366 -3.43 16.05 2.78
CA GLN A 366 -3.02 17.20 1.95
C GLN A 366 -1.56 17.12 1.54
N VAL A 367 -1.25 17.63 0.35
CA VAL A 367 0.13 17.84 -0.09
C VAL A 367 0.72 19.04 0.67
N CYS A 368 1.90 18.84 1.23
CA CYS A 368 2.67 19.83 1.96
C CYS A 368 4.08 19.95 1.37
N PHE A 369 4.75 21.05 1.70
CA PHE A 369 6.16 21.29 1.36
C PHE A 369 6.93 21.79 2.58
N ILE A 370 8.19 21.40 2.67
CA ILE A 370 9.14 21.97 3.63
C ILE A 370 10.49 22.20 2.95
N SER A 371 11.04 23.40 3.13
CA SER A 371 12.43 23.69 2.73
C SER A 371 13.41 23.19 3.77
N VAL A 372 14.56 22.67 3.32
CA VAL A 372 15.69 22.28 4.17
C VAL A 372 16.20 23.46 5.02
N ASN A 373 16.18 24.67 4.45
CA ASN A 373 16.73 25.86 5.11
C ASN A 373 15.70 26.53 6.05
N ASP A 374 14.47 26.70 5.58
CA ASP A 374 13.45 27.47 6.33
C ASP A 374 12.77 26.63 7.42
N LYS A 375 12.73 25.30 7.26
CA LYS A 375 12.14 24.33 8.20
C LYS A 375 10.72 24.64 8.64
N LYS A 376 9.94 25.24 7.73
CA LYS A 376 8.52 25.55 7.95
C LYS A 376 7.68 24.78 6.96
N VAL A 377 6.74 24.01 7.51
CA VAL A 377 5.75 23.30 6.70
C VAL A 377 4.77 24.30 6.10
N ARG A 378 4.58 24.21 4.79
CA ARG A 378 3.53 24.88 4.03
C ARG A 378 2.56 23.84 3.51
N VAL A 379 1.30 23.90 3.94
CA VAL A 379 0.21 23.11 3.36
C VAL A 379 -0.11 23.71 1.99
N LEU A 380 0.05 22.93 0.91
CA LEU A 380 -0.14 23.39 -0.47
C LEU A 380 -1.59 23.26 -0.89
N THR A 381 -2.15 22.06 -0.74
CA THR A 381 -3.50 21.74 -1.25
C THR A 381 -4.56 21.95 -0.18
N ASN A 382 -5.81 22.04 -0.62
CA ASN A 382 -6.98 22.11 0.25
C ASN A 382 -8.15 21.33 -0.38
N GLY A 383 -9.26 21.29 0.36
CA GLY A 383 -10.52 20.71 -0.09
C GLY A 383 -10.88 19.44 0.66
N VAL A 384 -12.02 18.86 0.29
CA VAL A 384 -12.58 17.64 0.90
C VAL A 384 -12.19 16.45 0.02
N ASN A 385 -10.90 16.11 0.06
CA ASN A 385 -10.29 15.01 -0.68
C ASN A 385 -8.97 14.60 0.00
N ASP A 386 -8.49 13.40 -0.33
CA ASP A 386 -7.22 12.85 0.16
C ASP A 386 -6.25 12.69 -1.01
N TYR A 387 -5.04 13.23 -0.86
CA TYR A 387 -3.89 12.91 -1.71
C TYR A 387 -3.13 11.73 -1.12
N VAL A 388 -3.07 10.61 -1.84
CA VAL A 388 -2.59 9.33 -1.30
C VAL A 388 -1.20 8.93 -1.78
N THR A 389 -0.75 9.51 -2.89
CA THR A 389 0.59 9.33 -3.46
C THR A 389 0.97 10.62 -4.17
N ILE A 390 2.27 10.91 -4.26
CA ILE A 390 2.80 12.04 -5.01
C ILE A 390 4.07 11.63 -5.76
N ALA A 391 4.30 12.25 -6.91
CA ALA A 391 5.50 12.11 -7.71
C ALA A 391 5.82 13.43 -8.41
N LEU A 392 7.11 13.79 -8.47
CA LEU A 392 7.54 15.03 -9.10
C LEU A 392 7.45 14.94 -10.63
N SER A 393 6.85 15.96 -11.27
CA SER A 393 6.71 16.06 -12.73
C SER A 393 7.03 17.47 -13.23
N GLY A 394 8.23 17.65 -13.79
CA GLY A 394 8.72 18.97 -14.19
C GLY A 394 8.68 19.94 -13.00
N ASN A 395 7.91 21.03 -13.13
CA ASN A 395 7.69 22.01 -12.06
C ASN A 395 6.44 21.72 -11.21
N GLY A 396 5.67 20.67 -11.52
CA GLY A 396 4.46 20.27 -10.81
C GLY A 396 4.61 18.92 -10.11
N LEU A 397 3.48 18.37 -9.64
CA LEU A 397 3.37 17.01 -9.12
C LEU A 397 2.31 16.23 -9.90
N ILE A 398 2.46 14.92 -9.98
CA ILE A 398 1.36 13.99 -10.25
C ILE A 398 1.01 13.31 -8.93
N ALA A 399 -0.26 13.26 -8.59
CA ALA A 399 -0.74 12.70 -7.35
C ALA A 399 -1.91 11.74 -7.56
N GLY A 400 -1.96 10.66 -6.81
CA GLY A 400 -3.20 9.90 -6.63
C GLY A 400 -4.12 10.68 -5.68
N ARG A 401 -5.37 10.91 -6.07
CA ARG A 401 -6.36 11.61 -5.24
C ARG A 401 -7.65 10.81 -5.17
N MET A 402 -8.27 10.76 -3.99
CA MET A 402 -9.59 10.16 -3.78
C MET A 402 -10.50 11.07 -2.95
N SER A 403 -11.78 10.73 -2.91
CA SER A 403 -12.72 11.25 -1.92
C SER A 403 -13.71 10.16 -1.51
N MET A 404 -14.57 10.43 -0.51
CA MET A 404 -15.67 9.52 -0.20
C MET A 404 -16.62 9.30 -1.41
N SER A 405 -16.55 10.13 -2.45
CA SER A 405 -17.41 10.06 -3.65
C SER A 405 -16.62 9.77 -4.94
N GLU A 406 -15.32 9.53 -4.86
CA GLU A 406 -14.46 9.27 -6.03
C GLU A 406 -13.34 8.30 -5.64
N PRO A 407 -13.21 7.12 -6.28
CA PRO A 407 -12.04 6.26 -6.09
C PRO A 407 -10.77 6.96 -6.58
N VAL A 408 -9.59 6.39 -6.28
CA VAL A 408 -8.31 6.98 -6.71
C VAL A 408 -8.30 7.20 -8.22
N GLU A 409 -8.03 8.44 -8.62
CA GLU A 409 -7.64 8.84 -9.98
C GLU A 409 -6.35 9.67 -9.87
N LEU A 410 -5.63 9.82 -10.99
CA LEU A 410 -4.41 10.61 -11.05
C LEU A 410 -4.72 12.06 -11.40
N TYR A 411 -4.07 12.97 -10.69
CA TYR A 411 -4.21 14.41 -10.82
C TYR A 411 -2.84 15.05 -11.06
N ARG A 412 -2.77 16.05 -11.94
CA ARG A 412 -1.68 17.02 -11.91
C ARG A 412 -1.95 18.04 -10.82
N VAL A 413 -0.93 18.43 -10.06
CA VAL A 413 -1.02 19.42 -8.99
C VAL A 413 0.03 20.51 -9.24
N ASN A 414 -0.41 21.77 -9.24
CA ASN A 414 0.46 22.93 -9.33
C ASN A 414 1.11 23.22 -7.97
N THR A 415 2.44 23.28 -7.93
CA THR A 415 3.26 23.44 -6.71
C THR A 415 3.28 24.86 -6.14
N GLU A 416 2.86 25.84 -6.93
CA GLU A 416 2.77 27.25 -6.52
C GLU A 416 1.46 27.51 -5.75
N ASN A 417 0.33 27.04 -6.29
CA ASN A 417 -1.00 27.41 -5.78
C ASN A 417 -1.87 26.22 -5.31
N GLY A 418 -1.45 24.97 -5.52
CA GLY A 418 -2.17 23.77 -5.10
C GLY A 418 -3.36 23.39 -5.97
N GLU A 419 -3.58 24.06 -7.10
CA GLU A 419 -4.65 23.69 -8.04
C GLU A 419 -4.39 22.30 -8.62
N ALA A 420 -5.43 21.46 -8.60
CA ALA A 420 -5.35 20.09 -9.08
C ALA A 420 -6.35 19.83 -10.21
N ALA A 421 -5.92 19.10 -11.25
CA ALA A 421 -6.78 18.68 -12.36
C ALA A 421 -6.57 17.20 -12.66
N ALA A 422 -7.67 16.46 -12.84
CA ALA A 422 -7.60 15.04 -13.18
C ALA A 422 -6.94 14.85 -14.54
N ILE A 423 -6.01 13.89 -14.62
CA ILE A 423 -5.42 13.45 -15.89
C ILE A 423 -5.98 12.07 -16.31
N THR A 424 -6.45 11.26 -15.34
CA THR A 424 -7.17 10.02 -15.63
C THR A 424 -8.67 10.17 -15.34
N ALA A 425 -9.46 9.29 -15.94
CA ALA A 425 -10.90 9.23 -15.78
C ALA A 425 -11.39 7.76 -15.85
N THR A 426 -10.63 6.85 -15.24
CA THR A 426 -10.78 5.39 -15.34
C THR A 426 -12.22 4.95 -15.10
N ASN A 427 -12.86 5.54 -14.08
CA ASN A 427 -14.19 5.13 -13.63
C ASN A 427 -15.32 6.08 -14.07
N LYS A 428 -15.01 7.14 -14.84
CA LYS A 428 -15.94 8.26 -15.08
C LYS A 428 -17.27 7.82 -15.68
N GLU A 429 -17.28 6.86 -16.60
CA GLU A 429 -18.52 6.41 -17.23
C GLU A 429 -19.49 5.80 -16.20
N LEU A 430 -19.01 4.89 -15.35
CA LEU A 430 -19.84 4.23 -14.35
C LEU A 430 -20.25 5.21 -13.24
N LEU A 431 -19.32 6.04 -12.77
CA LEU A 431 -19.59 7.05 -11.75
C LEU A 431 -20.62 8.09 -12.20
N SER A 432 -20.63 8.47 -13.49
CA SER A 432 -21.59 9.45 -14.02
C SER A 432 -23.06 9.00 -13.98
N LYS A 433 -23.28 7.70 -13.80
CA LYS A 433 -24.62 7.08 -13.71
C LYS A 433 -25.09 6.95 -12.25
N LEU A 434 -24.25 7.30 -11.27
CA LEU A 434 -24.53 7.14 -9.85
C LEU A 434 -24.92 8.47 -9.19
N ASN A 435 -25.85 8.38 -8.24
CA ASN A 435 -26.17 9.46 -7.33
C ASN A 435 -25.39 9.24 -6.03
N PHE A 436 -24.47 10.16 -5.72
CA PHE A 436 -23.68 10.10 -4.50
C PHE A 436 -24.34 10.87 -3.37
N GLY A 437 -24.22 10.32 -2.16
CA GLY A 437 -24.46 11.04 -0.94
C GLY A 437 -23.44 12.16 -0.74
N LYS A 438 -23.81 13.15 0.08
CA LYS A 438 -23.01 14.36 0.33
C LYS A 438 -22.33 14.28 1.69
N PRO A 439 -20.99 14.18 1.76
CA PRO A 439 -20.25 14.41 3.00
C PRO A 439 -20.36 15.87 3.44
N VAL A 440 -20.71 16.09 4.70
CA VAL A 440 -20.81 17.41 5.32
C VAL A 440 -19.83 17.47 6.49
N LYS A 441 -18.94 18.47 6.48
CA LYS A 441 -18.04 18.78 7.61
C LYS A 441 -18.88 19.41 8.73
N ARG A 442 -18.87 18.81 9.93
CA ARG A 442 -19.54 19.35 11.13
C ARG A 442 -18.57 19.33 12.30
N TRP A 443 -18.43 20.45 13.01
CA TRP A 443 -17.69 20.50 14.27
C TRP A 443 -18.64 20.22 15.43
N VAL A 444 -18.35 19.17 16.19
CA VAL A 444 -19.12 18.75 17.37
C VAL A 444 -18.29 19.06 18.61
N LYS A 445 -18.92 19.65 19.62
CA LYS A 445 -18.27 19.90 20.91
C LYS A 445 -18.22 18.61 21.73
N THR A 446 -17.02 18.20 22.15
CA THR A 446 -16.81 17.00 22.97
C THR A 446 -17.12 17.27 24.45
N SER A 447 -17.23 16.19 25.24
CA SER A 447 -17.50 16.29 26.68
C SER A 447 -16.36 16.94 27.49
N ASP A 448 -15.14 16.99 26.95
CA ASP A 448 -14.01 17.76 27.50
C ASP A 448 -13.88 19.17 26.89
N ASN A 449 -14.91 19.65 26.19
CA ASN A 449 -15.03 20.99 25.59
C ASN A 449 -14.12 21.29 24.38
N LYS A 450 -13.53 20.28 23.75
CA LYS A 450 -12.80 20.45 22.49
C LYS A 450 -13.74 20.42 21.27
N GLN A 451 -13.19 20.64 20.09
CA GLN A 451 -13.90 20.57 18.81
C GLN A 451 -13.47 19.30 18.06
N MET A 452 -14.42 18.45 17.77
CA MET A 452 -14.23 17.22 17.01
C MET A 452 -14.86 17.37 15.62
N LEU A 453 -14.06 17.18 14.58
CA LEU A 453 -14.58 17.16 13.22
C LEU A 453 -15.30 15.83 12.98
N THR A 454 -16.57 15.93 12.64
CA THR A 454 -17.44 14.81 12.29
C THR A 454 -17.90 14.94 10.85
N TRP A 455 -17.69 13.89 10.06
CA TRP A 455 -18.31 13.79 8.74
C TRP A 455 -19.73 13.27 8.90
N VAL A 456 -20.70 14.05 8.43
CA VAL A 456 -22.09 13.61 8.29
C VAL A 456 -22.35 13.35 6.81
N ILE A 457 -22.47 12.09 6.43
CA ILE A 457 -22.70 11.70 5.04
C ILE A 457 -24.20 11.54 4.84
N LEU A 458 -24.79 12.45 4.07
CA LEU A 458 -26.20 12.47 3.75
C LEU A 458 -26.49 11.56 2.55
N PRO A 459 -27.66 10.90 2.49
CA PRO A 459 -28.05 10.09 1.34
C PRO A 459 -28.21 10.92 0.06
N PRO A 460 -28.17 10.27 -1.11
CA PRO A 460 -28.61 10.90 -2.35
C PRO A 460 -30.04 11.45 -2.21
N ASP A 461 -30.32 12.58 -2.87
CA ASP A 461 -31.63 13.23 -2.86
C ASP A 461 -32.18 13.52 -1.45
N PHE A 462 -31.28 13.81 -0.51
CA PHE A 462 -31.62 14.13 0.87
C PHE A 462 -32.64 15.27 0.95
N ASP A 463 -33.70 15.04 1.73
CA ASP A 463 -34.81 15.95 1.97
C ASP A 463 -34.96 16.13 3.49
N SER A 464 -34.61 17.31 3.99
CA SER A 464 -34.62 17.62 5.43
C SER A 464 -36.01 17.53 6.08
N THR A 465 -37.09 17.37 5.29
CA THR A 465 -38.45 17.17 5.80
C THR A 465 -38.78 15.70 6.07
N LYS A 466 -37.95 14.76 5.60
CA LYS A 466 -38.10 13.31 5.82
C LYS A 466 -37.30 12.83 7.03
N LYS A 467 -37.63 11.62 7.50
CA LYS A 467 -36.96 10.94 8.61
C LYS A 467 -36.04 9.82 8.12
N TYR A 468 -34.79 9.82 8.55
CA TYR A 468 -33.75 8.88 8.12
C TYR A 468 -33.19 8.07 9.31
N PRO A 469 -32.98 6.75 9.13
CA PRO A 469 -32.16 5.98 10.07
C PRO A 469 -30.72 6.53 10.03
N THR A 470 -30.09 6.62 11.20
CA THR A 470 -28.75 7.21 11.34
C THR A 470 -27.79 6.18 11.93
N LEU A 471 -26.63 6.04 11.29
CA LEU A 471 -25.58 5.09 11.68
C LEU A 471 -24.38 5.84 12.24
N LEU A 472 -23.91 5.44 13.43
CA LEU A 472 -22.64 5.89 13.97
C LEU A 472 -21.51 4.99 13.46
N TYR A 473 -20.57 5.57 12.72
CA TYR A 473 -19.41 4.85 12.24
C TYR A 473 -18.27 4.87 13.27
N CYS A 474 -17.86 3.68 13.70
CA CYS A 474 -16.76 3.48 14.63
C CYS A 474 -15.48 3.09 13.86
N GLN A 475 -14.58 4.05 13.69
CA GLN A 475 -13.29 3.86 13.02
C GLN A 475 -12.36 2.94 13.82
N GLY A 476 -11.78 1.96 13.13
CA GLY A 476 -10.72 1.08 13.62
C GLY A 476 -9.34 1.72 13.57
N GLY A 477 -8.32 1.00 14.03
CA GLY A 477 -6.94 1.49 14.14
C GLY A 477 -6.31 1.08 15.48
N PRO A 478 -6.57 1.78 16.59
CA PRO A 478 -7.55 2.86 16.76
C PRO A 478 -7.05 4.25 16.32
N GLN A 479 -5.82 4.39 15.83
CA GLN A 479 -5.21 5.67 15.44
C GLN A 479 -5.18 5.87 13.92
N SER A 480 -6.33 5.65 13.29
CA SER A 480 -6.55 5.96 11.87
C SER A 480 -7.57 7.09 11.74
N THR A 481 -7.27 8.07 10.91
CA THR A 481 -8.15 9.22 10.63
C THR A 481 -9.41 8.78 9.88
N VAL A 482 -10.56 9.35 10.22
CA VAL A 482 -11.75 9.28 9.36
C VAL A 482 -11.64 10.39 8.32
N SER A 483 -10.84 10.11 7.29
CA SER A 483 -10.53 11.04 6.19
C SER A 483 -11.49 10.87 5.02
N GLN A 484 -11.11 11.35 3.83
CA GLN A 484 -11.88 11.23 2.60
C GLN A 484 -11.60 9.93 1.83
N PHE A 485 -11.31 8.84 2.54
CA PHE A 485 -10.95 7.58 1.90
C PHE A 485 -12.11 6.97 1.09
N TRP A 486 -11.77 6.36 -0.05
CA TRP A 486 -12.64 5.45 -0.78
C TRP A 486 -12.26 4.00 -0.48
N SER A 487 -13.15 3.26 0.20
CA SER A 487 -12.92 1.85 0.51
C SER A 487 -13.75 0.93 -0.40
N TYR A 488 -13.17 -0.18 -0.83
CA TYR A 488 -13.88 -1.28 -1.50
C TYR A 488 -14.47 -2.31 -0.53
N ARG A 489 -14.33 -2.07 0.79
CA ARG A 489 -14.86 -2.92 1.86
C ARG A 489 -15.79 -2.16 2.80
N TRP A 490 -15.34 -0.99 3.27
CA TRP A 490 -16.05 -0.14 4.23
C TRP A 490 -16.46 1.18 3.57
N ASN A 491 -17.47 1.14 2.70
CA ASN A 491 -17.81 2.27 1.84
C ASN A 491 -19.05 3.03 2.35
N PHE A 492 -18.88 4.31 2.73
CA PHE A 492 -19.99 5.14 3.21
C PHE A 492 -21.06 5.38 2.14
N GLN A 493 -20.67 5.51 0.87
CA GLN A 493 -21.63 5.69 -0.23
C GLN A 493 -22.57 4.50 -0.36
N MET A 494 -22.08 3.28 -0.10
CA MET A 494 -22.91 2.08 -0.13
C MET A 494 -23.97 2.06 0.98
N MET A 495 -23.66 2.65 2.15
CA MET A 495 -24.63 2.81 3.24
C MET A 495 -25.67 3.88 2.88
N VAL A 496 -25.22 5.07 2.51
CA VAL A 496 -26.14 6.21 2.29
C VAL A 496 -26.96 6.06 1.01
N ALA A 497 -26.48 5.30 0.02
CA ALA A 497 -27.27 4.89 -1.16
C ALA A 497 -28.49 4.02 -0.80
N ASN A 498 -28.54 3.46 0.41
CA ASN A 498 -29.68 2.72 0.96
C ASN A 498 -30.52 3.56 1.96
N GLY A 499 -30.37 4.89 1.93
CA GLY A 499 -31.23 5.80 2.69
C GLY A 499 -30.82 6.00 4.15
N TYR A 500 -29.61 5.61 4.53
CA TYR A 500 -29.04 5.93 5.83
C TYR A 500 -28.34 7.29 5.81
N VAL A 501 -28.29 7.96 6.95
CA VAL A 501 -27.28 8.99 7.22
C VAL A 501 -26.15 8.36 8.02
N VAL A 502 -24.90 8.63 7.66
CA VAL A 502 -23.73 8.12 8.40
C VAL A 502 -23.07 9.27 9.16
N VAL A 503 -22.82 9.07 10.45
CA VAL A 503 -22.10 9.98 11.34
C VAL A 503 -20.74 9.37 11.64
N ALA A 504 -19.67 9.96 11.12
CA ALA A 504 -18.32 9.42 11.20
C ALA A 504 -17.38 10.43 11.89
N PRO A 505 -17.24 10.34 13.23
CA PRO A 505 -16.45 11.29 14.00
C PRO A 505 -14.96 10.98 14.00
N ASN A 506 -14.13 12.03 13.90
CA ASN A 506 -12.70 11.97 14.19
C ASN A 506 -12.46 12.14 15.69
N ARG A 507 -12.92 11.16 16.48
CA ARG A 507 -12.77 11.11 17.94
C ARG A 507 -11.31 11.25 18.40
N HIS A 508 -11.08 11.52 19.68
CA HIS A 508 -9.74 11.47 20.27
C HIS A 508 -9.03 10.18 19.89
N GLY A 509 -7.72 10.31 19.68
CA GLY A 509 -6.88 9.19 19.27
C GLY A 509 -6.90 8.92 17.78
N VAL A 510 -7.09 9.93 16.93
CA VAL A 510 -6.86 9.83 15.48
C VAL A 510 -5.93 10.97 15.01
N PRO A 511 -5.11 10.77 13.96
CA PRO A 511 -4.25 11.82 13.41
C PRO A 511 -5.01 12.99 12.77
N GLY A 512 -4.29 14.07 12.44
CA GLY A 512 -4.82 15.25 11.73
C GLY A 512 -5.37 16.37 12.61
N PHE A 513 -5.30 16.20 13.94
CA PHE A 513 -5.77 17.15 14.96
C PHE A 513 -4.71 17.44 16.03
N GLY A 514 -3.44 17.12 15.74
CA GLY A 514 -2.31 17.30 16.65
C GLY A 514 -1.95 16.07 17.47
N LYS A 515 -0.67 15.97 17.88
CA LYS A 515 -0.12 14.85 18.67
C LYS A 515 -0.88 14.64 19.96
N ALA A 516 -1.24 15.71 20.67
CA ALA A 516 -2.01 15.62 21.92
C ALA A 516 -3.40 15.01 21.73
N TRP A 517 -4.05 15.23 20.59
CA TRP A 517 -5.33 14.59 20.26
C TRP A 517 -5.13 13.10 19.96
N ASN A 518 -4.12 12.76 19.16
CA ASN A 518 -3.82 11.39 18.76
C ASN A 518 -3.34 10.50 19.93
N GLU A 519 -2.61 11.06 20.88
CA GLU A 519 -2.09 10.30 22.03
C GLU A 519 -3.09 10.12 23.16
N GLN A 520 -4.17 10.91 23.19
CA GLN A 520 -5.06 10.99 24.35
C GLN A 520 -5.61 9.63 24.79
N ILE A 521 -5.84 8.71 23.84
CA ILE A 521 -6.43 7.39 24.12
C ILE A 521 -5.46 6.39 24.72
N SER A 522 -4.16 6.73 24.81
CA SER A 522 -3.12 5.80 25.28
C SER A 522 -3.39 5.41 26.73
N GLY A 523 -3.73 4.14 26.95
CA GLY A 523 -4.12 3.64 28.28
C GLY A 523 -5.59 3.93 28.66
N ASP A 524 -6.37 4.58 27.80
CA ASP A 524 -7.77 4.99 28.04
C ASP A 524 -8.71 4.64 26.88
N TYR A 525 -8.66 3.40 26.38
CA TYR A 525 -9.46 3.00 25.21
C TYR A 525 -10.99 3.04 25.39
N GLY A 526 -11.47 3.03 26.64
CA GLY A 526 -12.90 3.09 26.96
C GLY A 526 -13.38 4.48 27.42
N GLY A 527 -12.49 5.47 27.46
CA GLY A 527 -12.75 6.76 28.10
C GLY A 527 -13.23 7.82 27.13
N GLN A 528 -12.44 8.88 26.96
CA GLN A 528 -12.88 10.09 26.24
C GLN A 528 -13.27 9.79 24.78
N ASN A 529 -12.51 8.96 24.09
CA ASN A 529 -12.81 8.51 22.73
C ASN A 529 -14.18 7.85 22.57
N MET A 530 -14.66 7.10 23.57
CA MET A 530 -16.00 6.52 23.55
C MET A 530 -17.07 7.58 23.80
N LYS A 531 -16.79 8.55 24.67
CA LYS A 531 -17.69 9.71 24.89
C LYS A 531 -17.78 10.60 23.65
N ASP A 532 -16.73 10.69 22.86
CA ASP A 532 -16.72 11.43 21.60
C ASP A 532 -17.68 10.80 20.58
N TYR A 533 -17.66 9.48 20.44
CA TYR A 533 -18.62 8.75 19.62
C TYR A 533 -20.07 9.06 20.03
N LEU A 534 -20.36 9.03 21.33
CA LEU A 534 -21.68 9.38 21.86
C LEU A 534 -22.02 10.86 21.63
N ALA A 535 -21.08 11.77 21.85
CA ALA A 535 -21.29 13.20 21.61
C ALA A 535 -21.60 13.49 20.13
N ALA A 536 -20.96 12.79 19.19
CA ALA A 536 -21.23 12.93 17.77
C ALA A 536 -22.67 12.52 17.41
N ILE A 537 -23.10 11.33 17.85
CA ILE A 537 -24.43 10.84 17.52
C ILE A 537 -25.53 11.63 18.27
N ASP A 538 -25.29 12.02 19.52
CA ASP A 538 -26.21 12.86 20.32
C ASP A 538 -26.36 14.26 19.71
N ASP A 539 -25.31 14.81 19.09
CA ASP A 539 -25.41 16.10 18.43
C ASP A 539 -26.19 16.04 17.12
N VAL A 540 -25.96 15.01 16.31
CA VAL A 540 -26.63 14.83 15.02
C VAL A 540 -28.08 14.36 15.19
N SER A 541 -28.40 13.57 16.23
CA SER A 541 -29.76 13.06 16.46
C SER A 541 -30.79 14.15 16.75
N LYS A 542 -30.34 15.35 17.18
CA LYS A 542 -31.19 16.54 17.39
C LYS A 542 -31.79 17.10 16.09
N GLU A 543 -31.24 16.71 14.94
CA GLU A 543 -31.71 17.17 13.65
C GLU A 543 -33.14 16.69 13.37
N SER A 544 -33.97 17.56 12.79
CA SER A 544 -35.40 17.25 12.54
C SER A 544 -35.60 16.07 11.60
N TRP A 545 -34.59 15.72 10.81
CA TRP A 545 -34.62 14.61 9.87
C TRP A 545 -34.03 13.31 10.45
N SER A 546 -33.41 13.32 11.63
CA SER A 546 -32.93 12.09 12.27
C SER A 546 -34.12 11.34 12.89
N ASP A 547 -34.16 10.02 12.71
CA ASP A 547 -35.13 9.14 13.35
C ASP A 547 -34.53 8.50 14.61
N GLU A 548 -34.87 9.06 15.77
CA GLU A 548 -34.38 8.59 17.09
C GLU A 548 -34.78 7.14 17.40
N SER A 549 -35.80 6.59 16.74
CA SER A 549 -36.19 5.18 16.90
C SER A 549 -35.33 4.23 16.07
N ARG A 550 -34.49 4.76 15.18
CA ARG A 550 -33.64 4.02 14.24
C ARG A 550 -32.21 4.56 14.22
N LEU A 551 -31.60 4.64 15.40
CA LEU A 551 -30.17 4.90 15.58
C LEU A 551 -29.41 3.58 15.73
N GLY A 552 -28.29 3.44 15.02
CA GLY A 552 -27.48 2.20 14.97
C GLY A 552 -25.99 2.42 15.04
#